data_AF-A0A2V7M5B9-F1
#
_entry.id   AF-A0A2V7M5B9-F1
#
_cell.length_a   1.000
_cell.length_b   1.000
_cell.length_c   1.000
_cell.angle_alpha   90.00
_cell.angle_beta   90.00
_cell.angle_gamma   90.00
#
_symmetry.space_group_name_H-M   'P 1'
#
loop_
_entity.id
_entity.type
_entity.pdbx_description
1 polymer ?
#
loop_
_entity_poly.entity_id
_entity_poly.type
_entity_poly.pdbx_seq_one_letter_code
_entity_poly.pdbx_strand_id
1 'polypeptide(L)'
;MKRFCLLLGAALTMAECGGESAPSSITSVVISGDSTVGLNGTLQLTATALAGNVPIATGLTYIWISSDTMKLRVSQTGLVSGVGLGSASITVTAVPLISPGVSSAPLFIRTRIAKIVFQPFDIVLASLHDTVIVTADARDAQNGSVPGITISWLSRTPGIVTVADSGTHKAMVTAVASGTGRVVATGDGVSDSVTASVELVAASVSIIPSSFPVLTAFGRTVLATCVAIDSAGDTIPNHLCNWSVLAPGVVSVNPVTAHTTTVTAVGNGTTTIQAQAAPGVLASSPITVNQIPKTVRISPANFGTPDVTMTTNQSAPFFATVLDSLDHPALEDSVTWTSSDSARASPAATATLDSTVITTFAVTGGATITATAGPASGRRVVNVSASPISFAADVQNIFNTSSPACVSCHPSAAGMNLTAGSSYNSIVNQDASEVPAMKRVRPFMPDSSYLVHKIQGTQTTVGGSGARMPLGCSGNGCLSDVTINIIRNWILQGALNN
;
A
#
# COMPACT_ATOMS: atom_id res chain seq x y z
N MET A 1 -52.45 9.53 -65.73
CA MET A 1 -51.90 10.17 -66.94
C MET A 1 -51.12 9.13 -67.74
N LYS A 2 -51.47 8.98 -69.04
CA LYS A 2 -50.71 8.42 -70.21
C LYS A 2 -49.96 7.07 -70.02
N ARG A 3 -50.47 5.91 -70.49
CA ARG A 3 -50.57 5.33 -71.87
C ARG A 3 -49.23 4.98 -72.56
N PHE A 4 -49.03 3.68 -72.87
CA PHE A 4 -48.62 3.05 -74.16
C PHE A 4 -48.68 1.51 -73.95
N CYS A 5 -49.60 0.68 -74.47
CA CYS A 5 -49.91 0.21 -75.84
C CYS A 5 -48.74 -0.48 -76.59
N LEU A 6 -48.84 -1.80 -76.79
CA LEU A 6 -48.78 -2.56 -78.06
C LEU A 6 -48.86 -4.08 -77.72
N LEU A 7 -49.98 -4.77 -77.98
CA LEU A 7 -50.42 -5.44 -79.21
C LEU A 7 -49.99 -6.93 -79.32
N LEU A 8 -51.03 -7.76 -79.25
CA LEU A 8 -51.20 -9.17 -79.62
C LEU A 8 -50.29 -9.69 -80.75
N GLY A 9 -49.75 -10.89 -80.54
CA GLY A 9 -49.37 -11.83 -81.59
C GLY A 9 -49.82 -13.23 -81.18
N ALA A 10 -50.86 -13.74 -81.83
CA ALA A 10 -51.32 -15.12 -81.67
C ALA A 10 -50.45 -16.04 -82.54
N ALA A 11 -50.01 -17.16 -81.98
CA ALA A 11 -49.56 -18.32 -82.74
C ALA A 11 -50.13 -19.59 -82.09
N LEU A 12 -51.19 -20.10 -82.70
CA LEU A 12 -51.64 -21.48 -82.60
C LEU A 12 -50.58 -22.34 -83.29
N THR A 13 -50.05 -23.39 -82.65
CA THR A 13 -49.97 -24.77 -83.21
C THR A 13 -49.12 -25.71 -82.35
N MET A 14 -49.69 -26.90 -82.17
CA MET A 14 -49.07 -28.24 -82.10
C MET A 14 -48.56 -28.74 -80.75
N ALA A 15 -49.16 -29.87 -80.36
CA ALA A 15 -48.75 -30.74 -79.30
C ALA A 15 -47.31 -31.22 -79.49
N GLU A 16 -46.50 -31.04 -78.45
CA GLU A 16 -45.45 -31.99 -78.10
C GLU A 16 -45.89 -32.67 -76.80
N CYS A 17 -46.36 -33.90 -76.95
CA CYS A 17 -46.32 -34.89 -75.89
C CYS A 17 -44.84 -35.24 -75.70
N GLY A 18 -44.25 -34.84 -74.58
CA GLY A 18 -42.82 -34.99 -74.37
C GLY A 18 -42.41 -34.75 -72.93
N GLY A 19 -42.67 -35.75 -72.09
CA GLY A 19 -42.13 -35.84 -70.73
C GLY A 19 -43.18 -35.61 -69.66
N GLU A 20 -43.89 -36.68 -69.28
CA GLU A 20 -44.16 -36.87 -67.87
C GLU A 20 -42.82 -36.69 -67.15
N SER A 21 -42.60 -35.53 -66.48
CA SER A 21 -41.52 -35.46 -65.51
C SER A 21 -41.85 -36.55 -64.51
N ALA A 22 -41.02 -37.60 -64.48
CA ALA A 22 -41.16 -38.72 -63.56
C ALA A 22 -41.54 -38.17 -62.19
N PRO A 23 -42.52 -38.76 -61.47
CA PRO A 23 -42.89 -38.27 -60.15
C PRO A 23 -41.62 -38.11 -59.33
N SER A 24 -41.36 -36.89 -58.82
CA SER A 24 -40.13 -36.56 -58.10
C SER A 24 -39.91 -37.58 -57.00
N SER A 25 -39.05 -38.57 -57.25
CA SER A 25 -38.83 -39.68 -56.33
C SER A 25 -38.08 -39.14 -55.12
N ILE A 26 -38.61 -39.38 -53.93
CA ILE A 26 -37.96 -38.97 -52.69
C ILE A 26 -36.59 -39.65 -52.62
N THR A 27 -35.52 -38.88 -52.44
CA THR A 27 -34.16 -39.41 -52.28
C THR A 27 -33.73 -39.44 -50.81
N SER A 28 -34.24 -38.51 -49.99
CA SER A 28 -33.93 -38.45 -48.56
C SER A 28 -35.01 -37.71 -47.78
N VAL A 29 -35.06 -37.96 -46.48
CA VAL A 29 -35.91 -37.23 -45.54
C VAL A 29 -35.05 -36.74 -44.38
N VAL A 30 -35.19 -35.46 -44.05
CA VAL A 30 -34.42 -34.78 -43.00
C VAL A 30 -35.37 -34.35 -41.89
N ILE A 31 -35.01 -34.68 -40.65
CA ILE A 31 -35.67 -34.15 -39.45
C ILE A 31 -34.90 -32.91 -38.99
N SER A 32 -35.63 -31.84 -38.64
CA SER A 32 -35.07 -30.61 -38.05
C SER A 32 -35.79 -30.25 -36.76
N GLY A 33 -35.02 -29.92 -35.72
CA GLY A 33 -35.48 -29.57 -34.38
C GLY A 33 -34.39 -29.80 -33.33
N ASP A 34 -34.67 -29.46 -32.08
CA ASP A 34 -33.74 -29.68 -30.96
C ASP A 34 -33.58 -31.17 -30.63
N SER A 35 -32.47 -31.51 -29.95
CA SER A 35 -32.19 -32.87 -29.49
C SER A 35 -32.57 -33.12 -28.03
N THR A 36 -33.25 -32.18 -27.38
CA THR A 36 -33.69 -32.32 -25.97
C THR A 36 -35.10 -31.81 -25.76
N VAL A 37 -35.86 -32.51 -24.92
CA VAL A 37 -37.19 -32.08 -24.46
C VAL A 37 -37.28 -32.23 -22.94
N GLY A 38 -37.98 -31.30 -22.28
CA GLY A 38 -38.26 -31.41 -20.84
C GLY A 38 -39.23 -32.56 -20.57
N LEU A 39 -39.08 -33.25 -19.44
CA LEU A 39 -40.07 -34.19 -18.94
C LEU A 39 -41.43 -33.48 -18.84
N ASN A 40 -42.49 -34.15 -19.29
CA ASN A 40 -43.85 -33.62 -19.45
C ASN A 40 -43.97 -32.39 -20.37
N GLY A 41 -42.87 -31.92 -20.97
CA GLY A 41 -42.85 -30.85 -21.95
C GLY A 41 -43.09 -31.35 -23.38
N THR A 42 -43.09 -30.41 -24.32
CA THR A 42 -43.20 -30.72 -25.75
C THR A 42 -42.13 -30.02 -26.57
N LEU A 43 -41.80 -30.61 -27.72
CA LEU A 43 -40.86 -30.11 -28.71
C LEU A 43 -41.45 -30.38 -30.10
N GLN A 44 -41.53 -29.37 -30.95
CA GLN A 44 -42.00 -29.54 -32.32
C GLN A 44 -40.83 -29.88 -33.24
N LEU A 45 -40.91 -31.04 -33.91
CA LEU A 45 -40.01 -31.40 -35.01
C LEU A 45 -40.62 -31.04 -36.36
N THR A 46 -39.78 -30.84 -37.35
CA THR A 46 -40.19 -30.67 -38.75
C THR A 46 -39.51 -31.73 -39.61
N ALA A 47 -40.23 -32.24 -40.61
CA ALA A 47 -39.69 -33.17 -41.59
C ALA A 47 -39.72 -32.54 -42.97
N THR A 48 -38.63 -32.68 -43.72
CA THR A 48 -38.53 -32.24 -45.11
C THR A 48 -38.08 -33.41 -45.98
N ALA A 49 -38.93 -33.83 -46.92
CA ALA A 49 -38.56 -34.77 -47.96
C ALA A 49 -37.89 -34.03 -49.13
N LEU A 50 -36.84 -34.61 -49.69
CA LEU A 50 -36.04 -34.04 -50.76
C LEU A 50 -36.04 -34.97 -51.98
N ALA A 51 -36.13 -34.41 -53.18
CA ALA A 51 -35.73 -35.05 -54.43
C ALA A 51 -34.39 -34.43 -54.86
N GLY A 52 -33.29 -35.16 -54.64
CA GLY A 52 -31.95 -34.57 -54.64
C GLY A 52 -31.82 -33.53 -53.53
N ASN A 53 -31.66 -32.27 -53.91
CA ASN A 53 -31.56 -31.12 -52.99
C ASN A 53 -32.82 -30.24 -52.97
N VAL A 54 -33.90 -30.64 -53.65
CA VAL A 54 -35.12 -29.83 -53.79
C VAL A 54 -36.21 -30.34 -52.83
N PRO A 55 -36.76 -29.48 -51.94
CA PRO A 55 -37.88 -29.84 -51.07
C PRO A 55 -39.14 -30.21 -51.83
N ILE A 56 -39.80 -31.28 -51.38
CA ILE A 56 -41.11 -31.70 -51.87
C ILE A 56 -42.17 -31.21 -50.87
N ALA A 57 -43.01 -30.27 -51.29
CA ALA A 57 -43.92 -29.56 -50.39
C ALA A 57 -45.32 -30.19 -50.25
N THR A 58 -45.78 -31.00 -51.23
CA THR A 58 -47.16 -31.49 -51.29
C THR A 58 -47.22 -32.95 -51.74
N GLY A 59 -48.34 -33.64 -51.43
CA GLY A 59 -48.58 -35.02 -51.87
C GLY A 59 -47.86 -36.08 -51.03
N LEU A 60 -47.43 -35.72 -49.82
CA LEU A 60 -46.71 -36.58 -48.89
C LEU A 60 -47.47 -36.70 -47.58
N THR A 61 -47.49 -37.92 -47.03
CA THR A 61 -47.89 -38.18 -45.64
C THR A 61 -46.63 -38.52 -44.84
N TYR A 62 -46.42 -37.83 -43.72
CA TYR A 62 -45.31 -38.13 -42.81
C TYR A 62 -45.78 -39.05 -41.69
N ILE A 63 -45.11 -40.19 -41.54
CA ILE A 63 -45.36 -41.16 -40.47
C ILE A 63 -44.20 -41.08 -39.48
N TRP A 64 -44.48 -40.59 -38.28
CA TRP A 64 -43.49 -40.43 -37.22
C TRP A 64 -43.52 -41.63 -36.27
N ILE A 65 -42.33 -42.13 -35.93
CA ILE A 65 -42.17 -43.29 -35.05
C ILE A 65 -41.12 -42.95 -33.99
N SER A 66 -41.44 -43.28 -32.74
CA SER A 66 -40.48 -43.28 -31.63
C SER A 66 -39.99 -44.70 -31.36
N SER A 67 -38.69 -44.85 -31.12
CA SER A 67 -38.11 -46.14 -30.73
C SER A 67 -38.49 -46.57 -29.31
N ASP A 68 -38.91 -45.65 -28.45
CA ASP A 68 -39.39 -45.95 -27.09
C ASP A 68 -40.45 -44.92 -26.62
N THR A 69 -41.72 -45.33 -26.67
CA THR A 69 -42.85 -44.48 -26.27
C THR A 69 -43.01 -44.28 -24.76
N MET A 70 -42.24 -45.00 -23.93
CA MET A 70 -42.17 -44.76 -22.49
C MET A 70 -41.24 -43.58 -22.16
N LYS A 71 -40.35 -43.19 -23.08
CA LYS A 71 -39.47 -42.03 -22.93
C LYS A 71 -39.99 -40.82 -23.69
N LEU A 72 -40.38 -41.02 -24.95
CA LEU A 72 -40.78 -39.97 -25.88
C LEU A 72 -41.92 -40.46 -26.78
N ARG A 73 -43.00 -39.67 -26.86
CA ARG A 73 -44.08 -39.88 -27.83
C ARG A 73 -44.00 -38.82 -28.91
N VAL A 74 -44.42 -39.13 -30.13
CA VAL A 74 -44.47 -38.19 -31.25
C VAL A 74 -45.84 -38.26 -31.91
N SER A 75 -46.45 -37.10 -32.19
CA SER A 75 -47.72 -37.01 -32.91
C SER A 75 -47.52 -37.15 -34.42
N GLN A 76 -48.63 -37.27 -35.17
CA GLN A 76 -48.60 -37.24 -36.64
C GLN A 76 -48.10 -35.90 -37.21
N THR A 77 -48.17 -34.82 -36.43
CA THR A 77 -47.66 -33.50 -36.81
C THR A 77 -46.20 -33.30 -36.45
N GLY A 78 -45.50 -34.30 -35.89
CA GLY A 78 -44.11 -34.17 -35.42
C GLY A 78 -43.98 -33.51 -34.04
N LEU A 79 -45.07 -33.33 -33.29
CA LEU A 79 -45.01 -32.81 -31.93
C LEU A 79 -44.54 -33.94 -30.99
N VAL A 80 -43.34 -33.78 -30.43
CA VAL A 80 -42.73 -34.71 -29.47
C VAL A 80 -43.14 -34.32 -28.05
N SER A 81 -43.49 -35.30 -27.21
CA SER A 81 -43.80 -35.13 -25.79
C SER A 81 -42.83 -35.97 -24.94
N GLY A 82 -42.20 -35.33 -23.95
CA GLY A 82 -41.37 -36.00 -22.95
C GLY A 82 -42.21 -36.79 -21.96
N VAL A 83 -42.10 -38.12 -21.96
CA VAL A 83 -42.91 -38.99 -21.07
C VAL A 83 -42.08 -39.57 -19.92
N GLY A 84 -40.80 -39.85 -20.15
CA GLY A 84 -39.90 -40.40 -19.14
C GLY A 84 -38.45 -40.07 -19.44
N LEU A 85 -37.63 -39.92 -18.40
CA LEU A 85 -36.21 -39.56 -18.52
C LEU A 85 -35.40 -40.61 -19.28
N GLY A 86 -34.48 -40.16 -20.12
CA GLY A 86 -33.64 -41.02 -20.96
C GLY A 86 -33.65 -40.56 -22.42
N SER A 87 -33.15 -41.40 -23.32
CA SER A 87 -33.08 -41.07 -24.75
C SER A 87 -33.88 -42.06 -25.58
N ALA A 88 -34.54 -41.56 -26.62
CA ALA A 88 -35.10 -42.38 -27.69
C ALA A 88 -34.81 -41.73 -29.04
N SER A 89 -34.87 -42.51 -30.11
CA SER A 89 -34.73 -42.00 -31.47
C SER A 89 -36.10 -41.79 -32.10
N ILE A 90 -36.23 -40.68 -32.83
CA ILE A 90 -37.37 -40.41 -33.71
C ILE A 90 -36.95 -40.67 -35.15
N THR A 91 -37.77 -41.43 -35.87
CA THR A 91 -37.67 -41.61 -37.32
C THR A 91 -38.95 -41.12 -37.97
N VAL A 92 -38.84 -40.58 -39.18
CA VAL A 92 -39.99 -40.18 -39.97
C VAL A 92 -39.90 -40.79 -41.36
N THR A 93 -41.00 -41.37 -41.83
CA THR A 93 -41.13 -41.91 -43.18
C THR A 93 -42.03 -40.98 -43.99
N ALA A 94 -41.50 -40.44 -45.09
CA ALA A 94 -42.32 -39.71 -46.06
C ALA A 94 -42.90 -40.72 -47.05
N VAL A 95 -44.23 -40.85 -47.07
CA VAL A 95 -44.96 -41.79 -47.93
C VAL A 95 -45.68 -41.01 -49.05
N PRO A 96 -45.24 -41.15 -50.31
CA PRO A 96 -45.93 -40.63 -51.48
C PRO A 96 -47.09 -41.56 -51.91
N LEU A 97 -48.04 -41.03 -52.69
CA LEU A 97 -49.28 -41.74 -53.08
C LEU A 97 -49.05 -43.00 -53.93
N ILE A 98 -47.96 -43.07 -54.69
CA ILE A 98 -47.75 -44.07 -55.76
C ILE A 98 -46.36 -44.72 -55.74
N SER A 99 -45.56 -44.54 -54.67
CA SER A 99 -44.23 -45.15 -54.56
C SER A 99 -43.89 -45.54 -53.11
N PRO A 100 -42.90 -46.43 -52.88
CA PRO A 100 -42.46 -46.79 -51.54
C PRO A 100 -42.00 -45.56 -50.75
N GLY A 101 -42.33 -45.52 -49.46
CA GLY A 101 -41.89 -44.44 -48.58
C GLY A 101 -40.37 -44.46 -48.33
N VAL A 102 -39.81 -43.28 -48.04
CA VAL A 102 -38.40 -43.13 -47.67
C VAL A 102 -38.32 -42.69 -46.21
N SER A 103 -37.51 -43.38 -45.42
CA SER A 103 -37.30 -43.07 -44.00
C SER A 103 -36.09 -42.16 -43.79
N SER A 104 -36.18 -41.28 -42.81
CA SER A 104 -35.05 -40.47 -42.36
C SER A 104 -34.00 -41.31 -41.62
N ALA A 105 -32.81 -40.75 -41.47
CA ALA A 105 -31.91 -41.18 -40.39
C ALA A 105 -32.57 -40.92 -39.01
N PRO A 106 -32.24 -41.72 -37.97
CA PRO A 106 -32.77 -41.51 -36.62
C PRO A 106 -32.24 -40.22 -36.00
N LEU A 107 -33.14 -39.37 -35.48
CA LEU A 107 -32.78 -38.24 -34.62
C LEU A 107 -32.88 -38.68 -33.16
N PHE A 108 -31.74 -38.72 -32.45
CA PHE A 108 -31.71 -39.03 -31.03
C PHE A 108 -32.13 -37.82 -30.20
N ILE A 109 -33.17 -37.99 -29.39
CA ILE A 109 -33.69 -36.97 -28.49
C ILE A 109 -33.59 -37.47 -27.06
N ARG A 110 -33.15 -36.59 -26.16
CA ARG A 110 -33.05 -36.86 -24.72
C ARG A 110 -34.16 -36.15 -23.96
N THR A 111 -35.01 -36.90 -23.28
CA THR A 111 -35.91 -36.37 -22.24
C THR A 111 -35.10 -36.13 -20.97
N ARG A 112 -35.12 -34.89 -20.47
CA ARG A 112 -34.42 -34.50 -19.24
C ARG A 112 -35.30 -33.65 -18.32
N ILE A 113 -34.86 -33.40 -17.09
CA ILE A 113 -35.50 -32.39 -16.23
C ILE A 113 -35.51 -31.02 -16.93
N ALA A 114 -36.50 -30.19 -16.64
CA ALA A 114 -36.62 -28.88 -17.28
C ALA A 114 -35.77 -27.82 -16.58
N LYS A 115 -35.77 -27.81 -15.24
CA LYS A 115 -35.02 -26.85 -14.42
C LYS A 115 -34.65 -27.42 -13.05
N ILE A 116 -33.77 -26.70 -12.36
CA ILE A 116 -33.44 -26.91 -10.95
C ILE A 116 -33.95 -25.69 -10.18
N VAL A 117 -34.44 -25.89 -8.96
CA VAL A 117 -34.90 -24.80 -8.08
C VAL A 117 -34.19 -24.89 -6.75
N PHE A 118 -33.57 -23.80 -6.31
CA PHE A 118 -32.84 -23.74 -5.04
C PHE A 118 -33.75 -23.33 -3.87
N GLN A 119 -33.50 -23.90 -2.69
CA GLN A 119 -34.02 -23.40 -1.42
C GLN A 119 -32.92 -23.41 -0.34
N PRO A 120 -32.68 -22.29 0.38
CA PRO A 120 -33.19 -20.95 0.07
C PRO A 120 -32.65 -20.42 -1.28
N PHE A 121 -33.32 -19.42 -1.86
CA PHE A 121 -32.90 -18.81 -3.14
C PHE A 121 -31.90 -17.65 -2.96
N ASP A 122 -31.82 -17.10 -1.76
CA ASP A 122 -30.80 -16.15 -1.33
C ASP A 122 -30.07 -16.72 -0.11
N ILE A 123 -28.75 -16.66 -0.12
CA ILE A 123 -27.90 -17.16 0.97
C ILE A 123 -27.09 -16.00 1.51
N VAL A 124 -27.21 -15.73 2.81
CA VAL A 124 -26.43 -14.71 3.53
C VAL A 124 -25.74 -15.37 4.71
N LEU A 125 -24.43 -15.16 4.85
CA LEU A 125 -23.59 -15.69 5.92
C LEU A 125 -22.83 -14.53 6.58
N ALA A 126 -22.84 -14.47 7.92
CA ALA A 126 -22.36 -13.29 8.66
C ALA A 126 -21.06 -13.50 9.45
N SER A 127 -20.64 -14.76 9.59
CA SER A 127 -19.46 -15.16 10.36
C SER A 127 -18.58 -16.12 9.56
N LEU A 128 -17.32 -16.22 9.95
CA LEU A 128 -16.42 -17.23 9.38
C LEU A 128 -16.92 -18.61 9.77
N HIS A 129 -16.81 -19.59 8.87
CA HIS A 129 -17.34 -20.95 9.05
C HIS A 129 -18.85 -21.04 9.27
N ASP A 130 -19.60 -19.95 9.15
CA ASP A 130 -21.06 -19.96 9.14
C ASP A 130 -21.56 -20.88 8.02
N THR A 131 -22.65 -21.60 8.28
CA THR A 131 -23.14 -22.63 7.36
C THR A 131 -24.63 -22.51 7.09
N VAL A 132 -25.01 -22.82 5.86
CA VAL A 132 -26.41 -23.02 5.48
C VAL A 132 -26.57 -24.32 4.70
N ILE A 133 -27.67 -25.01 4.91
CA ILE A 133 -28.06 -26.15 4.09
C ILE A 133 -28.89 -25.63 2.92
N VAL A 134 -28.46 -25.94 1.70
CA VAL A 134 -29.16 -25.61 0.45
C VAL A 134 -29.68 -26.88 -0.17
N THR A 135 -30.90 -26.82 -0.71
CA THR A 135 -31.49 -27.90 -1.51
C THR A 135 -31.62 -27.47 -2.97
N ALA A 136 -31.51 -28.43 -3.88
CA ALA A 136 -31.72 -28.25 -5.32
C ALA A 136 -32.76 -29.24 -5.83
N ASP A 137 -33.98 -28.77 -6.06
CA ASP A 137 -35.09 -29.62 -6.51
C ASP A 137 -35.15 -29.66 -8.05
N ALA A 138 -35.08 -30.86 -8.61
CA ALA A 138 -35.34 -31.08 -10.03
C ALA A 138 -36.83 -30.90 -10.35
N ARG A 139 -37.14 -30.12 -11.39
CA ARG A 139 -38.52 -29.87 -11.84
C ARG A 139 -38.72 -30.25 -13.31
N ASP A 140 -39.90 -30.77 -13.61
CA ASP A 140 -40.35 -31.03 -14.98
C ASP A 140 -40.84 -29.72 -15.66
N ALA A 141 -41.31 -29.81 -16.91
CA ALA A 141 -41.74 -28.64 -17.69
C ALA A 141 -43.01 -27.97 -17.12
N GLN A 142 -43.75 -28.63 -16.22
CA GLN A 142 -44.96 -28.16 -15.55
C GLN A 142 -44.70 -27.78 -14.10
N ASN A 143 -43.43 -27.68 -13.69
CA ASN A 143 -43.00 -27.34 -12.33
C ASN A 143 -43.28 -28.44 -11.27
N GLY A 144 -43.63 -29.66 -11.70
CA GLY A 144 -43.74 -30.84 -10.86
C GLY A 144 -42.37 -31.30 -10.34
N SER A 145 -42.31 -31.84 -9.12
CA SER A 145 -41.07 -32.39 -8.55
C SER A 145 -40.71 -33.71 -9.22
N VAL A 146 -39.42 -33.88 -9.56
CA VAL A 146 -38.89 -35.11 -10.16
C VAL A 146 -37.96 -35.78 -9.14
N PRO A 147 -38.44 -36.73 -8.31
CA PRO A 147 -37.62 -37.38 -7.30
C PRO A 147 -36.60 -38.34 -7.92
N GLY A 148 -35.53 -38.65 -7.17
CA GLY A 148 -34.50 -39.62 -7.57
C GLY A 148 -33.40 -39.07 -8.48
N ILE A 149 -33.42 -37.77 -8.79
CA ILE A 149 -32.33 -37.11 -9.51
C ILE A 149 -31.16 -36.86 -8.56
N THR A 150 -30.01 -37.44 -8.86
CA THR A 150 -28.76 -37.10 -8.18
C THR A 150 -28.28 -35.73 -8.62
N ILE A 151 -28.06 -34.84 -7.66
CA ILE A 151 -27.48 -33.52 -7.86
C ILE A 151 -26.00 -33.58 -7.49
N SER A 152 -25.17 -33.04 -8.38
CA SER A 152 -23.76 -32.76 -8.11
C SER A 152 -23.57 -31.27 -7.81
N TRP A 153 -22.73 -30.96 -6.83
CA TRP A 153 -22.52 -29.62 -6.31
C TRP A 153 -21.11 -29.11 -6.59
N LEU A 154 -20.99 -27.83 -6.91
CA LEU A 154 -19.70 -27.16 -7.13
C LEU A 154 -19.78 -25.71 -6.68
N SER A 155 -18.80 -25.25 -5.89
CA SER A 155 -18.57 -23.83 -5.68
C SER A 155 -17.64 -23.31 -6.78
N ARG A 156 -18.04 -22.25 -7.48
CA ARG A 156 -17.17 -21.55 -8.44
C ARG A 156 -16.20 -20.59 -7.75
N THR A 157 -16.38 -20.37 -6.46
CA THR A 157 -15.66 -19.38 -5.65
C THR A 157 -15.25 -20.00 -4.31
N PRO A 158 -14.44 -21.07 -4.29
CA PRO A 158 -14.09 -21.80 -3.07
C PRO A 158 -13.33 -20.94 -2.04
N GLY A 159 -12.69 -19.85 -2.47
CA GLY A 159 -12.06 -18.88 -1.55
C GLY A 159 -13.04 -17.98 -0.78
N ILE A 160 -14.32 -17.95 -1.16
CA ILE A 160 -15.37 -17.16 -0.49
C ILE A 160 -16.35 -18.09 0.22
N VAL A 161 -16.85 -19.12 -0.50
CA VAL A 161 -17.72 -20.16 0.04
C VAL A 161 -17.32 -21.53 -0.47
N THR A 162 -17.25 -22.53 0.41
CA THR A 162 -17.12 -23.94 0.02
C THR A 162 -18.48 -24.60 0.00
N VAL A 163 -18.58 -25.71 -0.72
CA VAL A 163 -19.79 -26.54 -0.75
C VAL A 163 -19.39 -27.99 -0.54
N ALA A 164 -20.04 -28.64 0.43
CA ALA A 164 -19.90 -30.06 0.68
C ALA A 164 -21.23 -30.75 0.40
N ASP A 165 -21.22 -31.74 -0.49
CA ASP A 165 -22.39 -32.57 -0.77
C ASP A 165 -22.81 -33.30 0.51
N SER A 166 -24.06 -33.12 0.94
CA SER A 166 -24.62 -33.72 2.15
C SER A 166 -25.75 -34.72 1.85
N GLY A 167 -25.97 -35.05 0.57
CA GLY A 167 -26.95 -36.04 0.12
C GLY A 167 -27.44 -35.79 -1.32
N THR A 168 -28.33 -36.65 -1.81
CA THR A 168 -28.75 -36.68 -3.23
C THR A 168 -29.22 -35.36 -3.85
N HIS A 169 -29.74 -34.42 -3.05
CA HIS A 169 -30.20 -33.10 -3.51
C HIS A 169 -29.90 -31.95 -2.52
N LYS A 170 -29.00 -32.16 -1.56
CA LYS A 170 -28.66 -31.19 -0.51
C LYS A 170 -27.16 -30.97 -0.44
N ALA A 171 -26.76 -29.76 -0.11
CA ALA A 171 -25.38 -29.45 0.20
C ALA A 171 -25.27 -28.46 1.36
N MET A 172 -24.18 -28.58 2.10
CA MET A 172 -23.78 -27.61 3.11
C MET A 172 -22.88 -26.57 2.45
N VAL A 173 -23.29 -25.31 2.49
CA VAL A 173 -22.48 -24.16 2.04
C VAL A 173 -21.85 -23.52 3.27
N THR A 174 -20.53 -23.29 3.22
CA THR A 174 -19.75 -22.77 4.36
C THR A 174 -18.99 -21.51 3.97
N ALA A 175 -19.04 -20.47 4.82
CA ALA A 175 -18.31 -19.21 4.62
C ALA A 175 -16.81 -19.37 4.87
N VAL A 176 -15.99 -18.76 3.99
CA VAL A 176 -14.52 -18.78 4.04
C VAL A 176 -13.93 -17.37 4.02
N ALA A 177 -14.52 -16.44 3.27
CA ALA A 177 -14.09 -15.04 3.23
C ALA A 177 -15.26 -14.13 2.85
N SER A 178 -15.16 -12.84 3.17
CA SER A 178 -16.14 -11.85 2.74
C SER A 178 -16.21 -11.73 1.22
N GLY A 179 -17.42 -11.54 0.68
CA GLY A 179 -17.66 -11.37 -0.75
C GLY A 179 -18.88 -12.14 -1.24
N THR A 180 -19.04 -12.21 -2.56
CA THR A 180 -20.15 -12.95 -3.19
C THR A 180 -19.63 -14.19 -3.89
N GLY A 181 -20.13 -15.35 -3.49
CA GLY A 181 -19.85 -16.64 -4.10
C GLY A 181 -20.99 -17.19 -4.94
N ARG A 182 -20.69 -18.20 -5.76
CA ARG A 182 -21.68 -18.88 -6.61
C ARG A 182 -21.60 -20.39 -6.46
N VAL A 183 -22.71 -20.99 -6.04
CA VAL A 183 -22.88 -22.43 -5.89
C VAL A 183 -23.69 -22.96 -7.06
N VAL A 184 -23.20 -24.02 -7.70
CA VAL A 184 -23.80 -24.64 -8.88
C VAL A 184 -24.31 -26.02 -8.50
N ALA A 185 -25.56 -26.30 -8.89
CA ALA A 185 -26.16 -27.62 -8.82
C ALA A 185 -26.33 -28.16 -10.23
N THR A 186 -25.93 -29.41 -10.47
CA THR A 186 -26.10 -30.09 -11.76
C THR A 186 -26.79 -31.43 -11.58
N GLY A 187 -27.93 -31.62 -12.24
CA GLY A 187 -28.71 -32.85 -12.22
C GLY A 187 -29.24 -33.16 -13.62
N ASP A 188 -29.12 -34.43 -14.03
CA ASP A 188 -29.63 -34.89 -15.33
C ASP A 188 -29.16 -34.05 -16.55
N GLY A 189 -27.92 -33.54 -16.49
CA GLY A 189 -27.33 -32.69 -17.54
C GLY A 189 -27.88 -31.25 -17.57
N VAL A 190 -28.67 -30.85 -16.57
CA VAL A 190 -29.12 -29.47 -16.36
C VAL A 190 -28.34 -28.88 -15.21
N SER A 191 -27.84 -27.66 -15.39
CA SER A 191 -27.16 -26.91 -14.34
C SER A 191 -27.89 -25.61 -14.07
N ASP A 192 -27.95 -25.24 -12.80
CA ASP A 192 -28.36 -23.90 -12.36
C ASP A 192 -27.49 -23.47 -11.18
N SER A 193 -27.64 -22.23 -10.72
CA SER A 193 -26.84 -21.69 -9.62
C SER A 193 -27.61 -20.79 -8.67
N VAL A 194 -27.10 -20.71 -7.44
CA VAL A 194 -27.50 -19.73 -6.43
C VAL A 194 -26.30 -18.89 -6.00
N THR A 195 -26.55 -17.63 -5.66
CA THR A 195 -25.55 -16.71 -5.09
C THR A 195 -25.55 -16.80 -3.57
N ALA A 196 -24.35 -16.77 -2.97
CA ALA A 196 -24.15 -16.69 -1.54
C ALA A 196 -23.34 -15.43 -1.21
N SER A 197 -23.90 -14.51 -0.44
CA SER A 197 -23.20 -13.33 0.05
C SER A 197 -22.67 -13.58 1.45
N VAL A 198 -21.37 -13.34 1.64
CA VAL A 198 -20.69 -13.41 2.94
C VAL A 198 -20.29 -12.00 3.34
N GLU A 199 -20.85 -11.50 4.44
CA GLU A 199 -20.47 -10.23 5.04
C GLU A 199 -19.99 -10.50 6.46
N LEU A 200 -18.67 -10.54 6.65
CA LEU A 200 -18.11 -10.84 7.97
C LEU A 200 -18.24 -9.60 8.86
N VAL A 201 -19.05 -9.69 9.90
CA VAL A 201 -19.32 -8.57 10.81
C VAL A 201 -18.48 -8.72 12.07
N ALA A 202 -17.66 -7.71 12.35
CA ALA A 202 -16.90 -7.64 13.59
C ALA A 202 -17.85 -7.45 14.79
N ALA A 203 -17.83 -8.38 15.75
CA ALA A 203 -18.52 -8.26 17.03
C ALA A 203 -17.63 -7.66 18.12
N SER A 204 -16.32 -7.90 18.04
CA SER A 204 -15.32 -7.28 18.91
C SER A 204 -14.03 -7.01 18.15
N VAL A 205 -13.14 -6.20 18.73
CA VAL A 205 -11.83 -5.90 18.17
C VAL A 205 -10.81 -5.84 19.29
N SER A 206 -9.57 -6.22 18.99
CA SER A 206 -8.42 -6.06 19.87
C SER A 206 -7.25 -5.41 19.13
N ILE A 207 -6.31 -4.83 19.89
CA ILE A 207 -5.07 -4.25 19.37
C ILE A 207 -3.91 -5.13 19.81
N ILE A 208 -3.03 -5.49 18.87
CA ILE A 208 -1.82 -6.26 19.11
C ILE A 208 -0.59 -5.39 18.78
N PRO A 209 0.42 -5.32 19.66
CA PRO A 209 0.43 -5.90 21.01
C PRO A 209 -0.57 -5.20 21.94
N SER A 210 -0.99 -5.88 23.01
CA SER A 210 -1.92 -5.33 24.01
C SER A 210 -1.29 -4.26 24.89
N SER A 211 0.05 -4.20 24.92
CA SER A 211 0.84 -3.16 25.57
C SER A 211 2.05 -2.79 24.71
N PHE A 212 2.42 -1.52 24.74
CA PHE A 212 3.56 -0.99 23.99
C PHE A 212 4.70 -0.63 24.94
N PRO A 213 5.96 -0.76 24.49
CA PRO A 213 7.09 -0.19 25.23
C PRO A 213 6.98 1.34 25.26
N VAL A 214 7.53 1.96 26.29
CA VAL A 214 7.67 3.42 26.33
C VAL A 214 8.61 3.86 25.20
N LEU A 215 8.17 4.80 24.37
CA LEU A 215 9.00 5.33 23.28
C LEU A 215 9.91 6.43 23.85
N THR A 216 11.22 6.22 23.74
CA THR A 216 12.24 7.06 24.40
C THR A 216 12.94 8.07 23.50
N ALA A 217 12.45 8.23 22.26
CA ALA A 217 12.95 9.20 21.30
C ALA A 217 11.81 9.65 20.38
N PHE A 218 11.83 10.90 19.93
CA PHE A 218 10.89 11.37 18.92
C PHE A 218 11.20 10.73 17.57
N GLY A 219 10.17 10.49 16.76
CA GLY A 219 10.27 9.73 15.52
C GLY A 219 10.45 8.22 15.72
N ARG A 220 10.60 7.71 16.96
CA ARG A 220 10.61 6.27 17.23
C ARG A 220 9.25 5.67 16.90
N THR A 221 9.26 4.50 16.25
CA THR A 221 8.05 3.84 15.77
C THR A 221 7.82 2.49 16.41
N VAL A 222 6.55 2.11 16.56
CA VAL A 222 6.07 0.75 16.83
C VAL A 222 4.93 0.40 15.88
N LEU A 223 4.66 -0.89 15.71
CA LEU A 223 3.54 -1.37 14.90
C LEU A 223 2.37 -1.75 15.81
N ALA A 224 1.16 -1.39 15.38
CA ALA A 224 -0.09 -1.85 15.98
C ALA A 224 -0.93 -2.57 14.91
N THR A 225 -1.46 -3.73 15.27
CA THR A 225 -2.32 -4.56 14.42
C THR A 225 -3.71 -4.61 15.04
N CYS A 226 -4.77 -4.43 14.25
CA CYS A 226 -6.11 -4.66 14.73
C CYS A 226 -6.56 -6.08 14.40
N VAL A 227 -7.19 -6.74 15.36
CA VAL A 227 -7.76 -8.08 15.18
C VAL A 227 -9.24 -7.99 15.46
N ALA A 228 -10.04 -7.95 14.40
CA ALA A 228 -11.49 -8.02 14.47
C ALA A 228 -11.92 -9.48 14.66
N ILE A 229 -12.92 -9.69 15.51
CA ILE A 229 -13.43 -11.00 15.88
C ILE A 229 -14.94 -10.97 15.65
N ASP A 230 -15.48 -11.97 14.96
CA ASP A 230 -16.92 -12.08 14.70
C ASP A 230 -17.70 -12.59 15.93
N SER A 231 -19.01 -12.78 15.76
CA SER A 231 -19.90 -13.25 16.83
C SER A 231 -19.68 -14.71 17.23
N ALA A 232 -19.04 -15.50 16.37
CA ALA A 232 -18.67 -16.90 16.65
C ALA A 232 -17.34 -17.01 17.40
N GLY A 233 -16.59 -15.90 17.51
CA GLY A 233 -15.28 -15.85 18.15
C GLY A 233 -14.12 -16.06 17.19
N ASP A 234 -14.38 -16.12 15.88
CA ASP A 234 -13.36 -16.29 14.85
C ASP A 234 -12.75 -14.94 14.47
N THR A 235 -11.44 -14.93 14.21
CA THR A 235 -10.75 -13.73 13.72
C THR A 235 -11.09 -13.47 12.26
N ILE A 236 -11.49 -12.24 11.91
CA ILE A 236 -11.76 -11.85 10.53
C ILE A 236 -10.43 -11.52 9.83
N PRO A 237 -9.99 -12.31 8.84
CA PRO A 237 -8.69 -12.13 8.21
C PRO A 237 -8.59 -10.80 7.47
N ASN A 238 -7.44 -10.11 7.60
CA ASN A 238 -7.14 -8.85 6.91
C ASN A 238 -8.19 -7.74 7.11
N HIS A 239 -8.96 -7.80 8.20
CA HIS A 239 -9.96 -6.78 8.50
C HIS A 239 -9.27 -5.41 8.65
N LEU A 240 -9.78 -4.41 7.95
CA LEU A 240 -9.29 -3.04 8.02
C LEU A 240 -9.91 -2.33 9.22
N CYS A 241 -9.12 -1.57 9.97
CA CYS A 241 -9.64 -0.74 11.03
C CYS A 241 -9.34 0.73 10.77
N ASN A 242 -10.25 1.59 11.24
CA ASN A 242 -9.99 3.02 11.34
C ASN A 242 -9.24 3.29 12.64
N TRP A 243 -8.05 3.85 12.52
CA TRP A 243 -7.15 4.17 13.61
C TRP A 243 -7.26 5.64 13.97
N SER A 244 -7.28 5.93 15.26
CA SER A 244 -7.23 7.29 15.79
C SER A 244 -6.37 7.36 17.04
N VAL A 245 -6.00 8.58 17.43
CA VAL A 245 -5.22 8.86 18.64
C VAL A 245 -5.94 9.96 19.41
N LEU A 246 -6.17 9.76 20.71
CA LEU A 246 -6.88 10.75 21.53
C LEU A 246 -6.11 12.08 21.66
N ALA A 247 -4.77 12.01 21.77
CA ALA A 247 -3.89 13.17 21.79
C ALA A 247 -2.80 13.06 20.69
N PRO A 248 -3.01 13.65 19.50
CA PRO A 248 -2.08 13.56 18.38
C PRO A 248 -0.76 14.31 18.60
N GLY A 249 -0.68 15.16 19.64
CA GLY A 249 0.58 15.79 20.07
C GLY A 249 1.56 14.82 20.74
N VAL A 250 1.12 13.62 21.13
CA VAL A 250 1.96 12.60 21.79
C VAL A 250 2.45 11.57 20.78
N VAL A 251 1.53 10.96 20.01
CA VAL A 251 1.87 10.05 18.91
C VAL A 251 1.00 10.33 17.68
N SER A 252 1.48 9.91 16.51
CA SER A 252 0.70 9.86 15.27
C SER A 252 0.58 8.42 14.77
N VAL A 253 -0.44 8.15 13.95
CA VAL A 253 -0.66 6.84 13.31
C VAL A 253 -0.76 6.99 11.80
N ASN A 254 -0.10 6.10 11.06
CA ASN A 254 -0.14 6.07 9.60
C ASN A 254 0.10 4.64 9.07
N PRO A 255 -0.75 4.09 8.19
CA PRO A 255 -2.02 4.66 7.68
C PRO A 255 -3.14 4.68 8.73
N VAL A 256 -4.14 5.56 8.53
CA VAL A 256 -5.33 5.69 9.41
C VAL A 256 -6.41 4.66 9.11
N THR A 257 -6.38 3.99 7.96
CA THR A 257 -7.29 2.90 7.62
C THR A 257 -6.50 1.73 7.10
N ALA A 258 -6.26 0.73 7.95
CA ALA A 258 -5.50 -0.47 7.61
C ALA A 258 -5.67 -1.57 8.66
N HIS A 259 -5.29 -2.80 8.30
CA HIS A 259 -5.13 -3.89 9.25
C HIS A 259 -3.99 -3.61 10.26
N THR A 260 -2.91 -2.99 9.78
CA THR A 260 -1.75 -2.59 10.58
C THR A 260 -1.43 -1.11 10.39
N THR A 261 -1.04 -0.43 11.46
CA THR A 261 -0.64 0.98 11.44
C THR A 261 0.72 1.16 12.13
N THR A 262 1.49 2.15 11.68
CA THR A 262 2.72 2.57 12.34
C THR A 262 2.39 3.70 13.31
N VAL A 263 2.66 3.49 14.59
CA VAL A 263 2.54 4.49 15.63
C VAL A 263 3.90 5.17 15.81
N THR A 264 3.96 6.50 15.66
CA THR A 264 5.21 7.29 15.70
C THR A 264 5.17 8.28 16.86
N ALA A 265 6.22 8.31 17.68
CA ALA A 265 6.38 9.29 18.75
C ALA A 265 6.52 10.72 18.22
N VAL A 266 5.75 11.65 18.78
CA VAL A 266 5.71 13.07 18.38
C VAL A 266 6.05 14.00 19.54
N GLY A 267 5.57 13.69 20.75
CA GLY A 267 5.78 14.52 21.94
C GLY A 267 5.63 13.71 23.22
N ASN A 268 6.17 14.23 24.32
CA ASN A 268 6.12 13.56 25.62
C ASN A 268 4.69 13.48 26.17
N GLY A 269 4.38 12.36 26.83
CA GLY A 269 3.10 12.15 27.49
C GLY A 269 2.58 10.73 27.31
N THR A 270 1.39 10.49 27.86
CA THR A 270 0.64 9.24 27.67
C THR A 270 -0.64 9.55 26.93
N THR A 271 -0.96 8.73 25.93
CA THR A 271 -2.18 8.84 25.13
C THR A 271 -2.73 7.44 24.85
N THR A 272 -3.85 7.38 24.15
CA THR A 272 -4.51 6.13 23.76
C THR A 272 -4.64 6.09 22.25
N ILE A 273 -4.18 4.98 21.67
CA ILE A 273 -4.51 4.60 20.30
C ILE A 273 -5.84 3.85 20.30
N GLN A 274 -6.69 4.13 19.32
CA GLN A 274 -7.96 3.45 19.15
C GLN A 274 -8.03 2.80 17.78
N ALA A 275 -8.61 1.60 17.73
CA ALA A 275 -8.94 0.89 16.50
C ALA A 275 -10.44 0.66 16.45
N GLN A 276 -11.09 1.09 15.37
CA GLN A 276 -12.50 0.83 15.10
C GLN A 276 -12.63 -0.18 13.96
N ALA A 277 -13.21 -1.34 14.25
CA ALA A 277 -13.50 -2.36 13.24
C ALA A 277 -14.88 -2.12 12.58
N ALA A 278 -15.87 -1.68 13.35
CA ALA A 278 -17.21 -1.35 12.86
C ALA A 278 -17.81 -0.22 13.73
N PRO A 279 -18.90 0.44 13.30
CA PRO A 279 -19.59 1.42 14.14
C PRO A 279 -19.91 0.85 15.53
N GLY A 280 -19.37 1.46 16.58
CA GLY A 280 -19.54 1.02 17.97
C GLY A 280 -18.60 -0.11 18.44
N VAL A 281 -17.80 -0.70 17.55
CA VAL A 281 -16.84 -1.78 17.87
C VAL A 281 -15.42 -1.23 17.92
N LEU A 282 -14.97 -0.90 19.13
CA LEU A 282 -13.74 -0.18 19.41
C LEU A 282 -12.81 -0.96 20.35
N ALA A 283 -11.51 -0.88 20.08
CA ALA A 283 -10.45 -1.23 21.02
C ALA A 283 -9.62 -0.01 21.33
N SER A 284 -9.00 0.01 22.50
CA SER A 284 -8.14 1.08 22.96
C SER A 284 -6.90 0.48 23.61
N SER A 285 -5.73 1.05 23.34
CA SER A 285 -4.49 0.67 23.99
C SER A 285 -3.70 1.92 24.38
N PRO A 286 -3.21 2.03 25.64
CA PRO A 286 -2.39 3.15 26.05
C PRO A 286 -0.99 3.06 25.43
N ILE A 287 -0.41 4.22 25.12
CA ILE A 287 0.98 4.35 24.69
C ILE A 287 1.61 5.57 25.35
N THR A 288 2.86 5.41 25.78
CA THR A 288 3.62 6.46 26.47
C THR A 288 4.86 6.81 25.67
N VAL A 289 5.09 8.11 25.52
CA VAL A 289 6.31 8.69 25.02
C VAL A 289 6.97 9.43 26.17
N ASN A 290 8.21 9.05 26.47
CA ASN A 290 9.05 9.73 27.45
C ASN A 290 10.44 9.83 26.85
N GLN A 291 10.69 10.90 26.10
CA GLN A 291 11.97 11.16 25.45
C GLN A 291 13.09 11.17 26.48
N ILE A 292 14.17 10.44 26.21
CA ILE A 292 15.32 10.33 27.11
C ILE A 292 16.55 10.89 26.39
N PRO A 293 17.26 11.85 27.01
CA PRO A 293 18.56 12.27 26.54
C PRO A 293 19.51 11.11 26.38
N LYS A 294 20.17 11.05 25.23
CA LYS A 294 21.23 10.08 24.95
C LYS A 294 22.60 10.73 24.87
N THR A 295 22.66 11.92 24.28
CA THR A 295 23.91 12.62 23.97
C THR A 295 23.81 14.07 24.39
N VAL A 296 24.85 14.59 25.05
CA VAL A 296 25.00 16.03 25.29
C VAL A 296 26.25 16.51 24.56
N ARG A 297 26.08 17.48 23.66
CA ARG A 297 27.19 18.12 22.93
C ARG A 297 27.41 19.52 23.49
N ILE A 298 28.62 19.82 23.93
CA ILE A 298 28.98 21.15 24.42
C ILE A 298 29.68 21.93 23.29
N SER A 299 29.29 23.20 23.11
CA SER A 299 30.00 24.19 22.27
C SER A 299 30.42 25.39 23.13
N PRO A 300 31.51 26.09 22.81
CA PRO A 300 32.42 25.83 21.69
C PRO A 300 33.25 24.54 21.87
N ALA A 301 33.64 23.90 20.76
CA ALA A 301 34.43 22.66 20.79
C ALA A 301 35.58 22.66 19.77
N ASN A 302 36.76 22.24 20.16
CA ASN A 302 37.92 22.12 19.29
C ASN A 302 38.23 20.66 18.95
N PHE A 303 39.25 20.47 18.11
CA PHE A 303 39.76 19.15 17.79
C PHE A 303 40.76 18.67 18.85
N GLY A 304 40.62 17.43 19.33
CA GLY A 304 41.59 16.78 20.23
C GLY A 304 41.58 17.30 21.67
N THR A 305 42.68 17.05 22.39
CA THR A 305 42.90 17.48 23.78
C THR A 305 44.21 18.28 23.92
N PRO A 306 44.26 19.39 24.70
CA PRO A 306 43.13 20.02 25.38
C PRO A 306 42.09 20.50 24.35
N ASP A 307 40.83 20.54 24.77
CA ASP A 307 39.72 20.89 23.89
C ASP A 307 39.80 22.39 23.59
N VAL A 308 39.28 23.25 24.46
CA VAL A 308 39.32 24.71 24.26
C VAL A 308 40.40 25.37 25.10
N THR A 309 40.97 26.48 24.61
CA THR A 309 41.93 27.30 25.36
C THR A 309 41.39 28.71 25.58
N MET A 310 41.24 29.06 26.86
CA MET A 310 40.83 30.38 27.35
C MET A 310 42.00 31.06 28.06
N THR A 311 41.96 32.39 28.18
CA THR A 311 42.95 33.17 28.92
C THR A 311 42.52 33.40 30.35
N THR A 312 43.45 33.64 31.27
CA THR A 312 43.12 34.01 32.65
C THR A 312 42.17 35.20 32.71
N ASN A 313 41.24 35.17 33.68
CA ASN A 313 40.23 36.22 33.90
C ASN A 313 39.30 36.46 32.68
N GLN A 314 39.11 35.45 31.84
CA GLN A 314 38.17 35.48 30.72
C GLN A 314 36.82 34.88 31.10
N SER A 315 35.74 35.47 30.58
CA SER A 315 34.42 34.87 30.53
C SER A 315 34.00 34.59 29.08
N ALA A 316 33.43 33.42 28.80
CA ALA A 316 32.89 33.08 27.48
C ALA A 316 31.62 32.21 27.60
N PRO A 317 30.67 32.35 26.65
CA PRO A 317 29.45 31.54 26.65
C PRO A 317 29.72 30.11 26.16
N PHE A 318 29.12 29.14 26.84
CA PHE A 318 29.09 27.73 26.44
C PHE A 318 27.63 27.28 26.35
N PHE A 319 27.34 26.42 25.38
CA PHE A 319 26.01 25.90 25.11
C PHE A 319 26.02 24.38 25.12
N ALA A 320 24.95 23.76 25.62
CA ALA A 320 24.72 22.34 25.55
C ALA A 320 23.58 22.05 24.57
N THR A 321 23.83 21.17 23.61
CA THR A 321 22.78 20.58 22.77
C THR A 321 22.50 19.18 23.28
N VAL A 322 21.30 18.95 23.80
CA VAL A 322 20.83 17.66 24.31
C VAL A 322 20.07 16.95 23.19
N LEU A 323 20.46 15.72 22.89
CA LEU A 323 19.90 14.91 21.82
C LEU A 323 19.43 13.55 22.35
N ASP A 324 18.30 13.06 21.83
CA ASP A 324 17.83 11.70 22.09
C ASP A 324 18.60 10.66 21.25
N SER A 325 18.19 9.39 21.35
CA SER A 325 18.86 8.29 20.64
C SER A 325 18.72 8.30 19.11
N LEU A 326 17.88 9.19 18.56
CA LEU A 326 17.68 9.39 17.12
C LEU A 326 18.19 10.77 16.66
N ASP A 327 19.04 11.41 17.47
CA ASP A 327 19.62 12.73 17.22
C ASP A 327 18.58 13.87 17.11
N HIS A 328 17.36 13.68 17.63
CA HIS A 328 16.41 14.79 17.79
C HIS A 328 16.72 15.58 19.06
N PRO A 329 16.52 16.91 19.08
CA PRO A 329 16.61 17.71 20.30
C PRO A 329 15.73 17.11 21.40
N ALA A 330 16.35 16.77 22.53
CA ALA A 330 15.64 16.30 23.70
C ALA A 330 15.32 17.50 24.59
N LEU A 331 14.02 17.74 24.80
CA LEU A 331 13.56 18.79 25.69
C LEU A 331 13.71 18.30 27.13
N GLU A 332 14.78 18.73 27.77
CA GLU A 332 14.97 18.60 29.22
C GLU A 332 14.71 19.94 29.88
N ASP A 333 14.10 19.94 31.06
CA ASP A 333 13.78 21.17 31.80
C ASP A 333 15.02 21.82 32.43
N SER A 334 16.19 21.16 32.41
CA SER A 334 17.46 21.78 32.82
C SER A 334 18.72 20.99 32.41
N VAL A 335 19.79 21.70 32.07
CA VAL A 335 21.16 21.18 32.03
C VAL A 335 21.91 21.62 33.28
N THR A 336 22.48 20.68 34.02
CA THR A 336 23.36 20.96 35.16
C THR A 336 24.81 21.06 34.71
N TRP A 337 25.49 22.16 35.06
CA TRP A 337 26.89 22.40 34.72
C TRP A 337 27.79 22.27 35.95
N THR A 338 28.90 21.54 35.80
CA THR A 338 29.89 21.35 36.87
C THR A 338 31.31 21.49 36.33
N SER A 339 32.26 21.77 37.22
CA SER A 339 33.69 21.81 36.92
C SER A 339 34.45 20.83 37.80
N SER A 340 35.47 20.17 37.24
CA SER A 340 36.42 19.38 38.03
C SER A 340 37.36 20.25 38.88
N ASP A 341 37.50 21.54 38.54
CA ASP A 341 38.33 22.50 39.28
C ASP A 341 37.76 23.92 39.08
N SER A 342 36.83 24.29 39.98
CA SER A 342 36.17 25.60 39.96
C SER A 342 37.11 26.77 40.30
N ALA A 343 38.31 26.52 40.82
CA ALA A 343 39.32 27.57 41.04
C ALA A 343 40.05 27.95 39.74
N ARG A 344 39.98 27.10 38.69
CA ARG A 344 40.54 27.38 37.36
C ARG A 344 39.50 27.87 36.39
N ALA A 345 38.42 27.11 36.24
CA ALA A 345 37.30 27.44 35.38
C ALA A 345 35.99 27.03 36.05
N SER A 346 35.06 27.96 36.22
CA SER A 346 33.77 27.71 36.84
C SER A 346 32.64 28.09 35.89
N PRO A 347 31.60 27.25 35.74
CA PRO A 347 30.33 27.69 35.18
C PRO A 347 29.67 28.71 36.10
N ALA A 348 28.87 29.61 35.51
CA ALA A 348 28.08 30.57 36.25
C ALA A 348 27.01 29.86 37.11
N ALA A 349 26.74 30.42 38.29
CA ALA A 349 25.74 29.88 39.22
C ALA A 349 24.31 29.93 38.64
N THR A 350 24.03 30.92 37.80
CA THR A 350 22.78 31.03 37.01
C THR A 350 23.07 30.63 35.57
N ALA A 351 22.83 29.37 35.24
CA ALA A 351 22.73 28.90 33.86
C ALA A 351 21.28 29.04 33.37
N THR A 352 21.09 29.42 32.11
CA THR A 352 19.81 29.18 31.42
C THR A 352 19.75 27.70 31.02
N LEU A 353 18.55 27.14 30.76
CA LEU A 353 18.36 25.71 30.49
C LEU A 353 19.49 25.05 29.68
N ASP A 354 19.95 25.67 28.59
CA ASP A 354 20.95 25.09 27.67
C ASP A 354 22.26 25.89 27.55
N SER A 355 22.47 26.92 28.38
CA SER A 355 23.67 27.76 28.27
C SER A 355 24.20 28.25 29.61
N THR A 356 25.53 28.38 29.70
CA THR A 356 26.21 28.94 30.86
C THR A 356 27.36 29.84 30.40
N VAL A 357 27.84 30.68 31.29
CA VAL A 357 29.10 31.42 31.08
C VAL A 357 30.19 30.70 31.87
N ILE A 358 31.23 30.26 31.19
CA ILE A 358 32.43 29.75 31.86
C ILE A 358 33.34 30.94 32.14
N THR A 359 33.70 31.10 33.42
CA THR A 359 34.67 32.10 33.87
C THR A 359 35.94 31.40 34.31
N THR A 360 37.07 31.88 33.81
CA THR A 360 38.40 31.41 34.18
C THR A 360 39.06 32.38 35.14
N PHE A 361 39.93 31.87 36.01
CA PHE A 361 40.60 32.67 37.04
C PHE A 361 42.11 32.70 36.81
N ALA A 362 42.86 33.36 37.70
CA ALA A 362 44.30 33.57 37.61
C ALA A 362 45.16 32.30 37.83
N VAL A 363 44.66 31.12 37.46
CA VAL A 363 45.33 29.82 37.65
C VAL A 363 45.38 29.07 36.31
N THR A 364 46.58 28.89 35.75
CA THR A 364 46.79 28.21 34.46
C THR A 364 46.71 26.70 34.57
N GLY A 365 46.12 26.01 33.59
CA GLY A 365 46.00 24.55 33.52
C GLY A 365 44.62 24.10 33.05
N GLY A 366 44.36 22.80 33.05
CA GLY A 366 43.10 22.22 32.57
C GLY A 366 42.04 22.06 33.66
N ALA A 367 40.79 22.40 33.34
CA ALA A 367 39.60 22.04 34.11
C ALA A 367 38.57 21.37 33.18
N THR A 368 37.92 20.30 33.65
CA THR A 368 36.88 19.61 32.86
C THR A 368 35.52 20.17 33.22
N ILE A 369 34.86 20.79 32.25
CA ILE A 369 33.47 21.23 32.33
C ILE A 369 32.57 20.07 31.90
N THR A 370 31.57 19.76 32.72
CA THR A 370 30.59 18.70 32.46
C THR A 370 29.19 19.30 32.44
N ALA A 371 28.45 19.06 31.36
CA ALA A 371 27.03 19.37 31.21
C ALA A 371 26.24 18.06 31.30
N THR A 372 25.27 17.99 32.20
CA THR A 372 24.45 16.80 32.45
C THR A 372 22.97 17.11 32.23
N ALA A 373 22.29 16.26 31.46
CA ALA A 373 20.87 16.35 31.16
C ALA A 373 20.26 14.94 31.29
N GLY A 374 19.45 14.72 32.32
CA GLY A 374 18.95 13.39 32.68
C GLY A 374 20.10 12.37 32.82
N PRO A 375 20.05 11.21 32.14
CA PRO A 375 21.11 10.20 32.17
C PRO A 375 22.30 10.51 31.25
N ALA A 376 22.23 11.55 30.41
CA ALA A 376 23.28 11.89 29.46
C ALA A 376 24.21 12.98 30.02
N SER A 377 25.49 12.92 29.65
CA SER A 377 26.45 13.97 29.96
C SER A 377 27.44 14.20 28.82
N GLY A 378 27.89 15.44 28.71
CA GLY A 378 28.92 15.89 27.78
C GLY A 378 30.05 16.53 28.57
N ARG A 379 31.30 16.36 28.10
CA ARG A 379 32.48 16.89 28.77
C ARG A 379 33.35 17.68 27.81
N ARG A 380 33.98 18.74 28.33
CA ARG A 380 34.98 19.57 27.64
C ARG A 380 36.12 19.90 28.57
N VAL A 381 37.35 19.86 28.07
CA VAL A 381 38.52 20.31 28.81
C VAL A 381 38.78 21.78 28.45
N VAL A 382 38.62 22.67 29.42
CA VAL A 382 39.00 24.08 29.31
C VAL A 382 40.43 24.22 29.82
N ASN A 383 41.37 24.48 28.91
CA ASN A 383 42.74 24.85 29.27
C ASN A 383 42.84 26.35 29.47
N VAL A 384 43.37 26.78 30.63
CA VAL A 384 43.57 28.18 30.98
C VAL A 384 45.04 28.55 30.75
N SER A 385 45.28 29.52 29.88
CA SER A 385 46.60 30.07 29.56
C SER A 385 46.77 31.46 30.15
N ALA A 386 47.99 31.81 30.57
CA ALA A 386 48.32 33.16 31.03
C ALA A 386 48.45 34.16 29.87
N SER A 387 48.80 33.70 28.67
CA SER A 387 49.00 34.54 27.50
C SER A 387 47.88 34.32 26.47
N PRO A 388 47.26 35.40 25.96
CA PRO A 388 46.31 35.32 24.87
C PRO A 388 47.00 34.93 23.56
N ILE A 389 46.22 34.35 22.66
CA ILE A 389 46.64 34.18 21.26
C ILE A 389 46.72 35.57 20.63
N SER A 390 47.84 35.87 19.97
CA SER A 390 48.06 37.14 19.30
C SER A 390 47.49 37.10 17.89
N PHE A 391 46.70 38.12 17.54
CA PHE A 391 46.27 38.27 16.16
C PHE A 391 47.45 38.46 15.22
N ALA A 392 48.40 39.33 15.58
CA ALA A 392 49.52 39.66 14.71
C ALA A 392 50.53 38.50 14.56
N ALA A 393 50.86 37.81 15.66
CA ALA A 393 51.88 36.76 15.66
C ALA A 393 51.33 35.39 15.28
N ASP A 394 50.11 35.05 15.68
CA ASP A 394 49.57 33.70 15.49
C ASP A 394 48.60 33.63 14.31
N VAL A 395 47.53 34.43 14.33
CA VAL A 395 46.44 34.34 13.35
C VAL A 395 46.87 34.90 11.98
N GLN A 396 47.47 36.08 11.95
CA GLN A 396 47.97 36.66 10.71
C GLN A 396 49.10 35.81 10.11
N ASN A 397 49.94 35.20 10.95
CA ASN A 397 50.97 34.29 10.46
C ASN A 397 50.34 33.08 9.74
N ILE A 398 49.27 32.49 10.28
CA ILE A 398 48.52 31.42 9.58
C ILE A 398 48.03 31.90 8.21
N PHE A 399 47.49 33.11 8.11
CA PHE A 399 47.04 33.64 6.81
C PHE A 399 48.19 33.83 5.81
N ASN A 400 49.38 34.19 6.30
CA ASN A 400 50.56 34.41 5.48
C ASN A 400 51.21 33.10 5.03
N THR A 401 51.20 32.07 5.89
CA THR A 401 52.02 30.86 5.70
C THR A 401 51.23 29.59 5.41
N SER A 402 49.89 29.65 5.33
CA SER A 402 49.10 28.50 4.88
C SER A 402 49.50 28.07 3.47
N SER A 403 49.12 26.86 3.06
CA SER A 403 49.44 26.34 1.73
C SER A 403 48.17 25.87 1.00
N PRO A 404 47.64 26.62 0.02
CA PRO A 404 48.08 27.95 -0.42
C PRO A 404 47.90 29.03 0.65
N ALA A 405 48.71 30.10 0.57
CA ALA A 405 48.63 31.22 1.50
C ALA A 405 47.28 31.93 1.33
N CYS A 406 46.54 32.12 2.42
CA CYS A 406 45.23 32.77 2.37
C CYS A 406 45.32 34.17 1.76
N VAL A 407 46.41 34.90 2.05
CA VAL A 407 46.66 36.25 1.51
C VAL A 407 46.81 36.28 0.00
N SER A 408 47.29 35.20 -0.63
CA SER A 408 47.43 35.12 -2.09
C SER A 408 46.09 35.06 -2.82
N CYS A 409 45.08 34.48 -2.17
CA CYS A 409 43.72 34.41 -2.71
C CYS A 409 42.84 35.58 -2.25
N HIS A 410 43.14 36.19 -1.09
CA HIS A 410 42.32 37.24 -0.48
C HIS A 410 43.04 38.59 -0.29
N PRO A 411 43.51 39.26 -1.36
CA PRO A 411 43.80 40.70 -1.30
C PRO A 411 42.52 41.55 -1.34
N SER A 412 41.44 41.00 -1.92
CA SER A 412 40.09 41.61 -1.95
C SER A 412 38.96 40.61 -2.29
N ALA A 413 39.27 39.32 -2.47
CA ALA A 413 38.30 38.31 -2.91
C ALA A 413 37.17 38.11 -1.89
N ALA A 414 35.94 37.93 -2.40
CA ALA A 414 34.72 37.87 -1.58
C ALA A 414 34.57 39.07 -0.62
N GLY A 415 35.05 40.26 -1.03
CA GLY A 415 35.03 41.46 -0.19
C GLY A 415 35.85 41.31 1.09
N MET A 416 36.89 40.47 1.06
CA MET A 416 37.79 40.21 2.19
C MET A 416 39.23 40.49 1.78
N ASN A 417 39.93 41.26 2.60
CA ASN A 417 41.37 41.48 2.49
C ASN A 417 42.05 40.89 3.72
N LEU A 418 42.84 39.82 3.54
CA LEU A 418 43.58 39.14 4.60
C LEU A 418 45.05 39.59 4.72
N THR A 419 45.50 40.58 3.93
CA THR A 419 46.87 41.09 4.03
C THR A 419 47.11 41.78 5.37
N ALA A 420 48.34 41.72 5.86
CA ALA A 420 48.76 42.38 7.09
C ALA A 420 48.35 43.86 7.11
N GLY A 421 47.82 44.31 8.24
CA GLY A 421 47.31 45.68 8.44
C GLY A 421 45.84 45.90 8.00
N SER A 422 45.26 45.01 7.18
CA SER A 422 43.85 45.12 6.73
C SER A 422 42.95 43.97 7.23
N SER A 423 43.53 42.80 7.47
CA SER A 423 42.87 41.55 7.85
C SER A 423 41.88 41.66 9.01
N TYR A 424 42.27 42.27 10.13
CA TYR A 424 41.43 42.33 11.34
C TYR A 424 40.07 42.99 11.05
N ASN A 425 40.11 44.22 10.52
CA ASN A 425 38.92 44.99 10.20
C ASN A 425 38.09 44.35 9.09
N SER A 426 38.74 43.54 8.23
CA SER A 426 38.07 42.82 7.15
C SER A 426 37.31 41.57 7.62
N ILE A 427 37.57 41.02 8.81
CA ILE A 427 36.97 39.75 9.26
C ILE A 427 36.19 39.86 10.57
N VAL A 428 36.65 40.65 11.54
CA VAL A 428 36.01 40.73 12.85
C VAL A 428 34.74 41.57 12.77
N ASN A 429 33.62 41.01 13.22
CA ASN A 429 32.28 41.63 13.19
C ASN A 429 31.74 42.02 11.79
N GLN A 430 32.42 41.61 10.72
CA GLN A 430 31.96 41.81 9.34
C GLN A 430 31.00 40.70 8.93
N ASP A 431 29.97 41.03 8.15
CA ASP A 431 29.03 40.04 7.62
C ASP A 431 29.73 39.12 6.61
N ALA A 432 29.38 37.84 6.64
CA ALA A 432 29.85 36.89 5.65
C ALA A 432 29.11 37.12 4.33
N SER A 433 29.85 37.23 3.22
CA SER A 433 29.26 37.54 1.91
C SER A 433 28.35 36.43 1.39
N GLU A 434 28.63 35.18 1.74
CA GLU A 434 27.82 34.02 1.33
C GLU A 434 26.65 33.75 2.28
N VAL A 435 26.76 34.18 3.54
CA VAL A 435 25.72 33.99 4.57
C VAL A 435 25.61 35.27 5.39
N PRO A 436 24.89 36.31 4.90
CA PRO A 436 24.83 37.61 5.58
C PRO A 436 24.26 37.55 7.01
N ALA A 437 23.54 36.48 7.35
CA ALA A 437 23.06 36.24 8.72
C ALA A 437 24.17 35.86 9.72
N MET A 438 25.38 35.55 9.25
CA MET A 438 26.53 35.20 10.09
C MET A 438 27.65 36.24 9.95
N LYS A 439 28.39 36.47 11.04
CA LYS A 439 29.66 37.20 10.99
C LYS A 439 30.78 36.28 10.48
N ARG A 440 31.73 36.84 9.74
CA ARG A 440 32.98 36.16 9.33
C ARG A 440 33.72 35.67 10.57
N VAL A 441 33.99 36.57 11.51
CA VAL A 441 34.44 36.27 12.87
C VAL A 441 33.48 36.94 13.85
N ARG A 442 32.82 36.12 14.68
CA ARG A 442 31.98 36.55 15.80
C ARG A 442 32.76 36.33 17.10
N PRO A 443 33.24 37.40 17.78
CA PRO A 443 33.95 37.28 19.05
C PRO A 443 33.23 36.38 20.05
N PHE A 444 34.00 35.58 20.80
CA PHE A 444 33.56 34.57 21.78
C PHE A 444 32.78 33.38 21.21
N MET A 445 32.44 33.36 19.92
CA MET A 445 31.57 32.35 19.30
C MET A 445 32.24 31.73 18.06
N PRO A 446 33.27 30.87 18.23
CA PRO A 446 33.97 30.25 17.09
C PRO A 446 33.03 29.36 16.25
N ASP A 447 32.11 28.62 16.88
CA ASP A 447 31.14 27.77 16.17
C ASP A 447 30.02 28.54 15.46
N SER A 448 29.92 29.86 15.68
CA SER A 448 29.02 30.75 14.94
C SER A 448 29.78 31.75 14.07
N SER A 449 31.06 31.47 13.78
CA SER A 449 31.91 32.29 12.92
C SER A 449 32.04 31.64 11.54
N TYR A 450 31.59 32.31 10.49
CA TYR A 450 31.57 31.72 9.14
C TYR A 450 32.98 31.36 8.61
N LEU A 451 34.01 32.12 9.02
CA LEU A 451 35.40 31.81 8.69
C LEU A 451 35.83 30.42 9.19
N VAL A 452 35.35 30.02 10.38
CA VAL A 452 35.63 28.71 10.97
C VAL A 452 34.99 27.59 10.12
N HIS A 453 33.75 27.78 9.67
CA HIS A 453 33.10 26.83 8.76
C HIS A 453 33.85 26.69 7.43
N LYS A 454 34.34 27.79 6.85
CA LYS A 454 35.15 27.77 5.62
C LYS A 454 36.44 26.98 5.79
N ILE A 455 37.17 27.17 6.90
CA ILE A 455 38.45 26.48 7.12
C ILE A 455 38.28 25.02 7.56
N GLN A 456 37.12 24.66 8.12
CA GLN A 456 36.77 23.28 8.48
C GLN A 456 36.10 22.50 7.33
N GLY A 457 35.53 23.18 6.34
CA GLY A 457 34.79 22.55 5.25
C GLY A 457 33.33 22.24 5.59
N THR A 458 32.76 22.91 6.59
CA THR A 458 31.38 22.72 7.07
C THR A 458 30.44 23.84 6.62
N GLN A 459 30.86 24.72 5.71
CA GLN A 459 30.09 25.89 5.27
C GLN A 459 28.69 25.56 4.71
N THR A 460 28.52 24.39 4.09
CA THR A 460 27.21 23.96 3.56
C THR A 460 26.23 23.58 4.67
N THR A 461 26.71 23.22 5.86
CA THR A 461 25.84 22.89 7.01
C THR A 461 25.19 24.13 7.62
N VAL A 462 25.68 25.33 7.28
CA VAL A 462 25.15 26.62 7.75
C VAL A 462 24.58 27.47 6.60
N GLY A 463 24.24 26.84 5.48
CA GLY A 463 23.64 27.52 4.32
C GLY A 463 24.61 28.30 3.44
N GLY A 464 25.92 28.17 3.67
CA GLY A 464 26.96 28.73 2.82
C GLY A 464 27.26 27.86 1.60
N SER A 465 28.21 28.31 0.77
CA SER A 465 28.53 27.68 -0.52
C SER A 465 30.05 27.53 -0.73
N GLY A 466 30.46 27.06 -1.91
CA GLY A 466 31.87 26.94 -2.30
C GLY A 466 32.65 25.83 -1.57
N ALA A 467 33.96 25.79 -1.82
CA ALA A 467 34.86 24.78 -1.25
C ALA A 467 35.45 25.20 0.11
N ARG A 468 36.03 24.21 0.81
CA ARG A 468 36.85 24.42 2.00
C ARG A 468 38.02 25.34 1.68
N MET A 469 38.35 26.24 2.61
CA MET A 469 39.49 27.14 2.53
C MET A 469 40.69 26.59 3.34
N PRO A 470 41.94 26.81 2.90
CA PRO A 470 42.36 27.49 1.67
C PRO A 470 41.91 26.75 0.39
N LEU A 471 41.51 27.51 -0.64
CA LEU A 471 40.96 26.94 -1.87
C LEU A 471 41.99 26.03 -2.54
N GLY A 472 41.55 24.82 -2.94
CA GLY A 472 42.41 23.84 -3.59
C GLY A 472 43.27 23.01 -2.63
N CYS A 473 43.13 23.19 -1.32
CA CYS A 473 43.77 22.30 -0.35
C CYS A 473 43.16 20.88 -0.41
N SER A 474 43.98 19.85 -0.21
CA SER A 474 43.53 18.46 -0.11
C SER A 474 44.38 17.67 0.88
N GLY A 475 43.77 16.77 1.66
CA GLY A 475 44.48 15.96 2.66
C GLY A 475 45.30 16.82 3.63
N ASN A 476 46.57 16.46 3.81
CA ASN A 476 47.52 17.19 4.67
C ASN A 476 47.87 18.60 4.17
N GLY A 477 47.43 18.98 2.96
CA GLY A 477 47.57 20.34 2.43
C GLY A 477 46.59 21.34 3.00
N CYS A 478 45.49 20.90 3.65
CA CYS A 478 44.58 21.82 4.33
C CYS A 478 45.14 22.26 5.69
N LEU A 479 44.59 23.34 6.25
CA LEU A 479 44.91 23.73 7.62
C LEU A 479 44.64 22.55 8.57
N SER A 480 45.66 22.21 9.35
CA SER A 480 45.56 21.15 10.35
C SER A 480 44.57 21.53 11.45
N ASP A 481 44.02 20.53 12.12
CA ASP A 481 43.14 20.70 13.28
C ASP A 481 43.78 21.57 14.36
N VAL A 482 45.08 21.41 14.62
CA VAL A 482 45.85 22.23 15.57
C VAL A 482 45.90 23.69 15.12
N THR A 483 46.15 23.93 13.83
CA THR A 483 46.17 25.29 13.25
C THR A 483 44.79 25.94 13.31
N ILE A 484 43.73 25.19 13.02
CA ILE A 484 42.36 25.66 13.13
C ILE A 484 42.01 25.97 14.60
N ASN A 485 42.46 25.16 15.56
CA ASN A 485 42.27 25.41 16.98
C ASN A 485 42.88 26.75 17.43
N ILE A 486 44.00 27.19 16.85
CA ILE A 486 44.57 28.53 17.15
C ILE A 486 43.56 29.62 16.79
N ILE A 487 43.01 29.60 15.58
CA ILE A 487 42.00 30.57 15.14
C ILE A 487 40.74 30.47 16.02
N ARG A 488 40.25 29.25 16.28
CA ARG A 488 39.05 29.03 17.11
C ARG A 488 39.24 29.55 18.54
N ASN A 489 40.39 29.31 19.15
CA ASN A 489 40.72 29.79 20.49
C ASN A 489 40.91 31.32 20.51
N TRP A 490 41.51 31.92 19.47
CA TRP A 490 41.59 33.38 19.36
C TRP A 490 40.19 34.01 19.29
N ILE A 491 39.28 33.43 18.51
CA ILE A 491 37.88 33.87 18.47
C ILE A 491 37.23 33.69 19.84
N LEU A 492 37.43 32.54 20.49
CA LEU A 492 36.89 32.27 21.83
C LEU A 492 37.39 33.29 22.85
N GLN A 493 38.64 33.73 22.75
CA GLN A 493 39.27 34.77 23.60
C GLN A 493 38.79 36.20 23.28
N GLY A 494 37.78 36.35 22.43
CA GLY A 494 37.18 37.64 22.08
C GLY A 494 37.73 38.26 20.80
N ALA A 495 38.51 37.51 20.00
CA ALA A 495 39.10 37.97 18.75
C ALA A 495 39.87 39.30 18.94
N LEU A 496 40.79 39.34 19.90
CA LEU A 496 41.57 40.53 20.25
C LEU A 496 42.48 40.97 19.08
N ASN A 497 42.70 42.28 18.93
CA ASN A 497 43.69 42.83 18.00
C ASN A 497 44.98 43.17 18.75
N ASN A 498 45.79 42.16 19.07
CA ASN A 498 46.89 42.21 20.02
C ASN A 498 48.24 41.74 19.46
#